data_AF-A0A1X7TKJ1-F1
#
_entry.id   AF-A0A1X7TKJ1-F1
#
_cell.length_a   1.000
_cell.length_b   1.000
_cell.length_c   1.000
_cell.angle_alpha   90.00
_cell.angle_beta   90.00
_cell.angle_gamma   90.00
#
_symmetry.space_group_name_H-M   'P 1'
#
loop_
_entity.id
_entity.type
_entity.pdbx_description
1 polymer ?
#
loop_
_entity_poly.entity_id
_entity_poly.type
_entity_poly.pdbx_seq_one_letter_code
_entity_poly.pdbx_strand_id
1 'polypeptide(L)'
;MTECTGMIKERVGLYPLIDRLVEKRMISDAEKGQIIDTSTGLTANQRMDELLSLVKASIREDGEDFGLFLEIIKQENTRRADRLAQTLLDNYKRLL
;
A
#
# COMPACT_ATOMS: atom_id res chain seq x y z
N MET A 1 4.85 6.16 7.48
CA MET A 1 3.74 5.90 6.52
C MET A 1 2.56 6.86 6.63
N THR A 2 2.13 7.25 7.84
CA THR A 2 0.91 8.08 8.03
C THR A 2 0.94 9.40 7.25
N GLU A 3 2.10 10.01 7.09
CA GLU A 3 2.29 11.27 6.33
C GLU A 3 2.19 11.09 4.81
N CYS A 4 2.24 9.86 4.29
CA CYS A 4 2.19 9.58 2.86
C CYS A 4 0.85 8.99 2.38
N THR A 5 -0.07 8.67 3.29
CA THR A 5 -1.37 8.05 2.98
C THR A 5 -2.16 8.84 1.93
N GLY A 6 -2.18 10.18 2.04
CA GLY A 6 -2.84 11.04 1.05
C GLY A 6 -2.20 10.93 -0.34
N MET A 7 -0.87 10.95 -0.43
CA MET A 7 -0.16 10.83 -1.70
C MET A 7 -0.34 9.48 -2.37
N ILE A 8 -0.47 8.40 -1.58
CA ILE A 8 -0.75 7.06 -2.12
C ILE A 8 -2.15 7.04 -2.75
N LYS A 9 -3.17 7.54 -2.02
CA LYS A 9 -4.55 7.63 -2.51
C LYS A 9 -4.70 8.41 -3.82
N GLU A 10 -3.91 9.46 -4.01
CA GLU A 10 -3.95 10.29 -5.22
C GLU A 10 -3.23 9.69 -6.43
N ARG A 11 -2.27 8.78 -6.19
CA ARG A 11 -1.32 8.33 -7.23
C ARG A 11 -1.43 6.85 -7.57
N VAL A 12 -2.15 6.08 -6.75
CA VAL A 12 -2.26 4.63 -6.88
C VAL A 12 -3.73 4.23 -6.79
N GLY A 13 -4.18 3.41 -7.74
CA GLY A 13 -5.54 2.88 -7.73
C GLY A 13 -5.70 1.77 -6.69
N LEU A 14 -6.84 1.73 -6.00
CA LEU A 14 -7.14 0.72 -4.98
C LEU A 14 -7.02 -0.72 -5.52
N TYR A 15 -7.77 -1.05 -6.59
CA TYR A 15 -7.80 -2.42 -7.11
C TYR A 15 -6.45 -2.89 -7.69
N PRO A 16 -5.75 -2.09 -8.54
CA PRO A 16 -4.40 -2.46 -8.99
C PRO A 16 -3.41 -2.68 -7.85
N LEU A 17 -3.51 -1.90 -6.77
CA LEU A 17 -2.64 -2.06 -5.60
C LEU A 17 -2.94 -3.37 -4.85
N ILE A 18 -4.22 -3.68 -4.62
CA ILE A 18 -4.65 -4.94 -4.00
C ILE A 18 -4.11 -6.15 -4.76
N ASP A 19 -4.27 -6.16 -6.09
CA ASP A 19 -3.85 -7.30 -6.91
C ASP A 19 -2.34 -7.55 -6.81
N ARG A 20 -1.52 -6.49 -6.86
CA ARG A 20 -0.06 -6.62 -6.71
C ARG A 20 0.38 -7.01 -5.30
N LEU A 21 -0.33 -6.54 -4.26
CA LEU A 21 -0.05 -6.93 -2.88
C LEU A 21 -0.33 -8.42 -2.64
N VAL A 22 -1.39 -8.96 -3.25
CA VAL A 22 -1.68 -10.40 -3.24
C VAL A 22 -0.65 -11.17 -4.06
N GLU A 23 -0.31 -10.70 -5.26
CA GLU A 23 0.70 -11.35 -6.13
C GLU A 23 2.05 -11.51 -5.41
N LYS A 24 2.44 -10.50 -4.64
CA LYS A 24 3.68 -10.50 -3.84
C LYS A 24 3.52 -11.11 -2.45
N ARG A 25 2.35 -11.68 -2.13
CA ARG A 25 2.03 -12.32 -0.84
C ARG A 25 2.23 -11.41 0.37
N MET A 26 2.14 -10.09 0.17
CA MET A 26 2.15 -9.11 1.26
C MET A 26 0.82 -9.09 2.03
N ILE A 27 -0.28 -9.43 1.34
CA ILE A 27 -1.59 -9.70 1.93
C ILE A 27 -2.16 -10.99 1.32
N SER A 28 -3.06 -11.63 2.04
CA SER A 28 -3.75 -12.85 1.64
C SER A 28 -5.00 -12.59 0.81
N ASP A 29 -5.50 -13.61 0.10
CA ASP A 29 -6.78 -13.56 -0.59
C ASP A 29 -7.97 -13.30 0.37
N ALA A 30 -7.85 -13.75 1.63
CA ALA A 30 -8.86 -13.48 2.65
C ALA A 30 -8.92 -11.99 3.01
N GLU A 31 -7.77 -11.35 3.20
CA GLU A 31 -7.67 -9.90 3.44
C GLU A 31 -8.15 -9.10 2.23
N LYS A 32 -7.77 -9.52 1.01
CA LYS A 32 -8.33 -8.95 -0.22
C LYS A 32 -9.86 -9.00 -0.22
N GLY A 33 -10.44 -10.16 0.12
CA GLY A 33 -11.89 -10.35 0.18
C GLY A 33 -12.58 -9.37 1.11
N GLN A 34 -12.00 -9.10 2.29
CA GLN A 34 -12.53 -8.13 3.26
C GLN A 34 -12.50 -6.70 2.71
N ILE A 35 -11.40 -6.30 2.05
CA ILE A 35 -11.25 -4.94 1.54
C ILE A 35 -12.20 -4.65 0.38
N ILE A 36 -12.37 -5.60 -0.55
CA ILE A 36 -13.24 -5.39 -1.72
C ILE A 36 -14.72 -5.64 -1.42
N ASP A 37 -15.07 -6.04 -0.19
CA ASP A 37 -16.45 -6.28 0.20
C ASP A 37 -17.26 -4.97 0.11
N THR A 38 -18.20 -4.96 -0.84
CA THR A 38 -19.07 -3.82 -1.12
C THR A 38 -20.25 -3.73 -0.15
N SER A 39 -20.56 -4.81 0.57
CA SER A 39 -21.67 -4.85 1.53
C SER A 39 -21.40 -4.06 2.81
N THR A 40 -20.13 -3.72 3.08
CA THR A 40 -19.69 -2.90 4.22
C THR A 40 -20.16 -1.43 4.15
N GLY A 41 -20.58 -0.95 2.97
CA GLY A 41 -20.94 0.46 2.76
C GLY A 41 -19.75 1.43 2.75
N LEU A 42 -18.52 0.93 2.80
CA LEU A 42 -17.32 1.77 2.77
C LEU A 42 -17.12 2.44 1.40
N THR A 43 -16.49 3.60 1.41
CA THR A 43 -16.00 4.28 0.19
C THR A 43 -14.66 3.70 -0.26
N ALA A 44 -14.26 3.95 -1.51
CA ALA A 44 -12.94 3.53 -2.01
C ALA A 44 -11.78 4.13 -1.17
N ASN A 45 -11.93 5.36 -0.67
CA ASN A 45 -10.94 5.99 0.19
C ASN A 45 -10.81 5.29 1.55
N GLN A 46 -11.93 4.89 2.16
CA GLN A 46 -11.92 4.14 3.43
C GLN A 46 -11.32 2.74 3.24
N ARG A 47 -11.67 2.05 2.14
CA ARG A 47 -11.02 0.76 1.79
C ARG A 47 -9.51 0.90 1.58
N MET A 48 -9.07 2.00 0.96
CA MET A 48 -7.64 2.30 0.83
C MET A 48 -6.98 2.55 2.20
N ASP A 49 -7.68 3.17 3.16
CA ASP A 49 -7.16 3.31 4.53
C ASP A 49 -6.99 1.96 5.22
N GLU A 50 -7.96 1.06 5.08
CA GLU A 50 -7.89 -0.31 5.62
C GLU A 50 -6.74 -1.10 4.99
N LEU A 51 -6.61 -1.05 3.67
CA LEU A 51 -5.50 -1.67 2.94
C LEU A 51 -4.14 -1.19 3.46
N LEU A 52 -3.98 0.13 3.59
CA LEU A 52 -2.72 0.72 4.04
C LEU A 52 -2.44 0.42 5.52
N SER A 53 -3.49 0.22 6.33
CA SER A 53 -3.35 -0.22 7.71
C SER A 53 -2.81 -1.66 7.78
N LEU A 54 -3.34 -2.56 6.94
CA LEU A 54 -2.87 -3.95 6.84
C LEU A 54 -1.42 -4.02 6.36
N VAL A 55 -1.10 -3.33 5.26
CA VAL A 55 0.28 -3.26 4.74
C VAL A 55 1.25 -2.73 5.78
N LYS A 56 0.85 -1.71 6.55
CA LYS A 56 1.67 -1.16 7.64
C LYS A 56 1.88 -2.16 8.77
N ALA A 57 0.92 -3.04 9.06
CA ALA A 57 1.06 -4.09 10.05
C ALA A 57 2.09 -5.13 9.59
N SER A 58 2.02 -5.58 8.33
CA SER A 58 2.97 -6.53 7.74
C SER A 58 4.42 -6.00 7.78
N ILE A 59 4.62 -4.73 7.41
CA ILE A 59 5.95 -4.09 7.35
C ILE A 59 6.66 -3.99 8.71
N ARG A 60 5.93 -4.08 9.83
CA ARG A 60 6.53 -3.91 11.17
C ARG A 60 7.28 -5.14 11.65
N GLU A 61 7.09 -6.29 11.02
CA GLU A 61 7.70 -7.55 11.48
C GLU A 61 9.11 -7.75 10.92
N ASP A 62 9.43 -7.25 9.72
CA ASP A 62 10.80 -7.18 9.19
C ASP A 62 10.97 -6.09 8.11
N GLY A 63 12.10 -5.38 8.09
CA GLY A 63 12.37 -4.27 7.15
C GLY A 63 12.42 -4.66 5.66
N GLU A 64 12.48 -5.97 5.36
CA GLU A 64 12.41 -6.54 4.02
C GLU A 64 11.05 -6.25 3.35
N ASP A 65 9.96 -6.33 4.11
CA ASP A 65 8.60 -6.10 3.63
C ASP A 65 8.36 -4.65 3.20
N PHE A 66 9.09 -3.70 3.79
CA PHE A 66 9.06 -2.31 3.34
C PHE A 66 9.67 -2.15 1.94
N GLY A 67 10.78 -2.84 1.67
CA GLY A 67 11.42 -2.84 0.35
C GLY A 67 10.50 -3.39 -0.72
N LEU A 68 9.84 -4.51 -0.44
CA LEU A 68 8.86 -5.13 -1.32
C LEU A 68 7.67 -4.20 -1.61
N PHE A 69 7.18 -3.48 -0.61
CA PHE A 69 6.13 -2.48 -0.81
C PHE A 69 6.54 -1.37 -1.79
N LEU A 70 7.78 -0.88 -1.68
CA LEU A 70 8.29 0.14 -2.62
C LEU A 70 8.39 -0.39 -4.04
N GLU A 71 8.77 -1.65 -4.23
CA GLU A 71 8.78 -2.29 -5.55
C GLU A 71 7.38 -2.36 -6.15
N ILE A 72 6.36 -2.72 -5.36
CA ILE A 72 4.97 -2.76 -5.78
C ILE A 72 4.48 -1.38 -6.24
N ILE A 73 4.81 -0.32 -5.50
CA ILE A 73 4.47 1.05 -5.90
C ILE A 73 5.11 1.39 -7.25
N LYS A 74 6.38 1.03 -7.45
CA LYS A 74 7.11 1.31 -8.70
C LYS A 74 6.58 0.52 -9.92
N GLN A 75 5.83 -0.57 -9.73
CA GLN A 75 5.22 -1.31 -10.83
C GLN A 75 4.15 -0.52 -11.60
N GLU A 76 3.65 0.60 -11.05
CA GLU A 76 2.85 1.55 -11.83
C GLU A 76 3.61 2.14 -13.03
N ASN A 77 4.95 2.01 -13.07
CA ASN A 77 5.81 2.45 -14.17
C ASN A 77 5.57 3.90 -14.60
N THR A 78 5.39 4.79 -13.60
CA THR A 78 5.26 6.22 -13.82
C THR A 78 6.26 7.00 -12.98
N ARG A 79 6.71 8.14 -13.49
CA ARG A 79 7.53 9.10 -12.73
C ARG A 79 6.89 9.53 -11.41
N ARG A 80 5.55 9.53 -11.33
CA ARG A 80 4.80 9.87 -10.10
C ARG A 80 4.95 8.78 -9.04
N ALA A 81 4.90 7.52 -9.46
CA ALA A 81 5.11 6.36 -8.60
C ALA A 81 6.56 6.27 -8.11
N ASP A 82 7.55 6.52 -8.98
CA ASP A 82 8.96 6.55 -8.58
C ASP A 82 9.23 7.60 -7.49
N ARG A 83 8.70 8.82 -7.66
CA ARG A 83 8.81 9.90 -6.66
C ARG A 83 8.09 9.54 -5.36
N LEU A 84 6.94 8.88 -5.46
CA LEU A 84 6.20 8.41 -4.29
C LEU A 84 7.01 7.37 -3.51
N ALA A 85 7.58 6.37 -4.19
CA ALA A 85 8.42 5.35 -3.57
C ALA A 85 9.66 5.98 -2.89
N GLN A 86 10.32 6.94 -3.54
CA GLN A 86 11.44 7.66 -2.92
C GLN A 86 11.01 8.42 -1.67
N THR A 87 9.88 9.11 -1.71
CA THR A 87 9.35 9.88 -0.57
C THR A 87 8.99 8.95 0.60
N LEU A 88 8.42 7.78 0.29
CA LEU A 88 8.14 6.75 1.30
C LEU A 88 9.42 6.25 1.96
N LEU A 89 10.47 5.96 1.16
CA LEU A 89 11.77 5.53 1.65
C LEU A 89 12.43 6.56 2.56
N ASP A 90 12.44 7.82 2.15
CA ASP A 90 13.04 8.91 2.93
C ASP A 90 12.34 9.08 4.27
N ASN A 91 11.01 8.96 4.30
CA ASN A 91 10.23 9.01 5.53
C ASN A 91 10.43 7.79 6.43
N TYR A 92 10.58 6.59 5.86
CA TYR A 92 10.88 5.40 6.64
C TYR A 92 12.25 5.49 7.32
N LYS A 93 13.28 5.96 6.59
CA LYS A 93 14.63 6.16 7.13
C LYS A 93 14.71 7.20 8.26
N ARG A 94 13.81 8.17 8.30
CA ARG A 94 13.73 9.17 9.38
C ARG A 94 13.16 8.62 10.69
N LEU A 95 12.50 7.46 10.63
CA LEU A 95 11.86 6.82 11.78
C LEU A 95 12.70 5.68 12.37
N LEU A 96 13.82 5.32 11.71
CA LEU A 96 14.86 4.41 12.20
C LEU A 96 15.92 5.22 12.96
#